data_AF-A0A7C3X3W3-F1
#
_entry.id   AF-A0A7C3X3W3-F1
#
_cell.length_a   1.000
_cell.length_b   1.000
_cell.length_c   1.000
_cell.angle_alpha   90.00
_cell.angle_beta   90.00
_cell.angle_gamma   90.00
#
_symmetry.space_group_name_H-M   'P 1'
#
loop_
_entity.id
_entity.type
_entity.pdbx_description
1 polymer ?
#
loop_
_entity_poly.entity_id
_entity_poly.type
_entity_poly.pdbx_seq_one_letter_code
_entity_poly.pdbx_strand_id
1 'polypeptide(L)'
;MKKCITTILFLIVLLSYFCVIATAQPPDAMRSDMQNPPRPDGFRQGGPPLPNGENRPPLPAPGIYPEPMGPPPEGDLPAREILEQVLLAKVAKQLKLNDEQTVILVRRFNEQKEVLFEKTQQRNNLANELRKQIHDKTKANPKELEEKFSRLLKMDMELAELKQKWIDNISIDLPLESKVQLYLLFSDFENEIRKFLRKAYDWKQNRFLEEKGGLMPPEQQRRGRVPKNNNNPEVENE
;
A
#
# COMPACT_ATOMS: atom_id res chain seq x y z
N MET A 1 26.45 29.67 -9.35
CA MET A 1 26.17 28.60 -10.35
C MET A 1 26.22 27.19 -9.76
N LYS A 2 27.19 26.82 -8.92
CA LYS A 2 27.32 25.43 -8.38
C LYS A 2 26.09 24.91 -7.61
N LYS A 3 25.35 25.78 -6.90
CA LYS A 3 24.13 25.42 -6.15
C LYS A 3 22.95 25.03 -7.04
N CYS A 4 22.82 25.62 -8.24
CA CYS A 4 21.71 25.34 -9.15
C CYS A 4 21.85 23.94 -9.80
N ILE A 5 23.10 23.57 -10.13
CA ILE A 5 23.42 22.27 -10.73
C ILE A 5 23.15 21.12 -9.74
N THR A 6 23.43 21.32 -8.45
CA THR A 6 23.17 20.30 -7.42
C THR A 6 21.67 20.08 -7.20
N THR A 7 20.85 21.13 -7.24
CA THR A 7 19.39 21.02 -7.11
C THR A 7 18.76 20.32 -8.32
N ILE A 8 19.24 20.61 -9.53
CA ILE A 8 18.76 19.96 -10.76
C ILE A 8 19.13 18.47 -10.77
N LEU A 9 20.37 18.12 -10.39
CA LEU A 9 20.80 16.72 -10.30
C LEU A 9 20.02 15.96 -9.22
N PHE A 10 19.72 16.59 -8.08
CA PHE A 10 18.91 15.97 -7.03
C PHE A 10 17.47 15.71 -7.52
N LEU A 11 16.86 16.65 -8.25
CA LEU A 11 15.53 16.45 -8.84
C LEU A 11 15.51 15.34 -9.91
N ILE A 12 16.55 15.23 -10.75
CA ILE A 12 16.67 14.16 -11.75
C ILE A 12 16.81 12.79 -11.08
N VAL A 13 17.59 12.68 -10.00
CA VAL A 13 17.73 11.44 -9.22
C VAL A 13 16.41 11.11 -8.50
N LEU A 14 15.71 12.10 -7.97
CA LEU A 14 14.41 11.91 -7.32
C LEU A 14 13.34 11.44 -8.33
N LEU A 15 13.27 12.07 -9.50
CA LEU A 15 12.34 11.72 -10.59
C LEU A 15 12.62 10.33 -11.18
N SER A 16 13.90 9.99 -11.38
CA SER A 16 14.27 8.63 -11.82
C SER A 16 13.94 7.56 -10.78
N TYR A 17 14.02 7.88 -9.48
CA TYR A 17 13.56 6.98 -8.41
C TYR A 17 12.04 6.71 -8.46
N PHE A 18 11.24 7.69 -8.88
CA PHE A 18 9.80 7.50 -9.12
C PHE A 18 9.49 6.71 -10.41
N CYS A 19 10.33 6.80 -11.44
CA CYS A 19 10.15 6.06 -12.70
C CYS A 19 10.52 4.57 -12.58
N VAL A 20 11.50 4.18 -11.76
CA VAL A 20 11.94 2.77 -11.62
C VAL A 20 10.89 1.87 -10.93
N ILE A 21 9.86 2.45 -10.30
CA ILE A 21 8.79 1.68 -9.65
C ILE A 21 7.70 1.23 -10.65
N ALA A 22 7.68 1.75 -11.89
CA ALA A 22 6.67 1.42 -12.89
C ALA A 22 7.04 0.23 -13.80
N THR A 23 8.22 -0.36 -13.67
CA THR A 23 8.65 -1.52 -14.48
C THR A 23 9.17 -2.68 -13.63
N ALA A 24 8.63 -2.88 -12.42
CA ALA A 24 8.84 -4.14 -11.70
C ALA A 24 8.11 -5.27 -12.46
N GLN A 25 8.80 -5.82 -13.45
CA GLN A 25 8.51 -7.13 -14.02
C GLN A 25 8.40 -8.10 -12.84
N PRO A 26 7.31 -8.89 -12.72
CA PRO A 26 7.15 -9.79 -11.61
C PRO A 26 8.34 -10.77 -11.58
N PRO A 27 9.01 -10.95 -10.44
CA PRO A 27 10.04 -11.98 -10.32
C PRO A 27 9.39 -13.33 -10.60
N ASP A 28 10.00 -14.10 -11.52
CA ASP A 28 9.62 -15.48 -11.77
C ASP A 28 9.57 -16.24 -10.45
N ALA A 29 8.39 -16.77 -10.13
CA ALA A 29 8.12 -17.49 -8.91
C ALA A 29 8.95 -18.79 -8.90
N MET A 30 10.15 -18.73 -8.30
CA MET A 30 10.82 -19.94 -7.84
C MET A 30 9.97 -20.57 -6.74
N ARG A 31 9.39 -21.72 -7.09
CA ARG A 31 8.79 -22.70 -6.16
C ARG A 31 9.68 -22.85 -4.93
N SER A 32 9.16 -22.44 -3.78
CA SER A 32 9.73 -22.78 -2.48
C SER A 32 8.83 -23.84 -1.87
N ASP A 33 9.31 -25.09 -1.86
CA ASP A 33 8.71 -26.18 -1.09
C ASP A 33 8.83 -25.85 0.40
N MET A 34 7.82 -25.20 0.98
CA MET A 34 7.75 -24.97 2.42
C MET A 34 7.14 -26.17 3.13
N GLN A 35 8.01 -26.86 3.88
CA GLN A 35 7.67 -27.73 5.00
C GLN A 35 6.84 -26.97 6.05
N ASN A 36 5.67 -27.52 6.38
CA ASN A 36 4.84 -27.05 7.49
C ASN A 36 5.55 -27.26 8.85
N PRO A 37 5.52 -26.29 9.77
CA PRO A 37 5.95 -26.51 11.15
C PRO A 37 4.90 -27.30 11.96
N PRO A 38 5.33 -28.14 12.92
CA PRO A 38 4.42 -28.91 13.78
C PRO A 38 3.66 -28.01 14.77
N ARG A 39 2.38 -28.32 14.99
CA ARG A 39 1.53 -27.70 16.01
C ARG A 39 1.96 -28.16 17.42
N PRO A 40 2.04 -27.25 18.41
CA PRO A 40 2.22 -27.64 19.81
C PRO A 40 0.88 -28.10 20.40
N ASP A 41 0.84 -29.34 20.86
CA ASP A 41 -0.23 -29.88 21.70
C ASP A 41 -0.15 -29.33 23.13
N GLY A 42 -1.31 -28.95 23.64
CA GLY A 42 -1.79 -29.27 24.99
C GLY A 42 -1.04 -28.73 26.22
N PHE A 43 -1.63 -27.74 26.89
CA PHE A 43 -1.62 -27.66 28.35
C PHE A 43 -2.98 -27.20 28.88
N ARG A 44 -3.75 -28.14 29.44
CA ARG A 44 -4.75 -27.87 30.47
C ARG A 44 -4.04 -27.85 31.82
N GLN A 45 -4.07 -26.75 32.55
CA GLN A 45 -3.79 -26.73 33.98
C GLN A 45 -4.95 -26.06 34.72
N GLY A 46 -5.49 -26.80 35.68
CA GLY A 46 -6.60 -26.40 36.53
C GLY A 46 -6.18 -25.37 37.58
N GLY A 47 -7.08 -24.42 37.81
CA GLY A 47 -6.99 -23.47 38.92
C GLY A 47 -7.56 -24.05 40.22
N PRO A 48 -7.15 -23.50 41.38
CA PRO A 48 -7.51 -24.00 42.71
C PRO A 48 -8.96 -23.65 43.12
N PRO A 49 -9.54 -24.38 44.08
CA PRO A 49 -10.89 -24.10 44.59
C PRO A 49 -10.91 -22.80 45.41
N LEU A 50 -11.87 -21.92 45.13
CA LEU A 50 -12.09 -20.69 45.88
C LEU A 50 -12.89 -20.95 47.17
N PRO A 51 -12.64 -20.20 48.26
CA PRO A 51 -13.32 -20.38 49.55
C PRO A 51 -14.72 -19.75 49.56
N ASN A 52 -15.65 -20.42 50.26
CA ASN A 52 -16.96 -19.89 50.64
C ASN A 52 -16.80 -18.63 51.50
N GLY A 53 -17.51 -17.56 51.13
CA GLY A 53 -17.59 -16.33 51.91
C GLY A 53 -18.77 -15.48 51.45
N GLU A 54 -19.82 -15.50 52.26
CA GLU A 54 -21.07 -14.75 52.17
C GLU A 54 -20.89 -13.24 51.99
N ASN A 55 -21.94 -12.62 51.42
CA ASN A 55 -22.19 -11.19 51.24
C ASN A 55 -21.59 -10.52 49.99
N ARG A 56 -22.17 -10.85 48.81
CA ARG A 56 -22.20 -9.91 47.68
C ARG A 56 -23.64 -9.43 47.42
N PRO A 57 -23.81 -8.13 47.08
CA PRO A 57 -25.10 -7.60 46.63
C PRO A 57 -25.57 -8.34 45.36
N PRO A 58 -26.89 -8.40 45.10
CA PRO A 58 -27.44 -9.18 43.99
C PRO A 58 -26.80 -8.74 42.68
N LEU A 59 -26.18 -9.69 41.99
CA LEU A 59 -25.65 -9.51 40.64
C LEU A 59 -26.82 -9.10 39.72
N PRO A 60 -26.63 -8.12 38.83
CA PRO A 60 -27.59 -7.87 37.75
C PRO A 60 -27.69 -9.13 36.87
N ALA A 61 -28.91 -9.41 36.40
CA ALA A 61 -29.25 -10.60 35.64
C ALA A 61 -28.27 -10.86 34.48
N PRO A 62 -27.86 -12.13 34.24
CA PRO A 62 -26.98 -12.47 33.14
C PRO A 62 -27.79 -12.43 31.84
N GLY A 63 -27.66 -11.35 31.08
CA GLY A 63 -28.53 -11.23 29.90
C GLY A 63 -28.32 -10.06 28.97
N ILE A 64 -27.16 -9.39 28.96
CA ILE A 64 -26.78 -8.55 27.81
C ILE A 64 -25.26 -8.67 27.67
N TYR A 65 -24.80 -9.62 26.86
CA TYR A 65 -23.47 -9.50 26.27
C TYR A 65 -23.46 -8.15 25.52
N PRO A 66 -22.43 -7.29 25.66
CA PRO A 66 -22.25 -6.26 24.66
C PRO A 66 -22.20 -6.99 23.33
N GLU A 67 -23.13 -6.64 22.42
CA GLU A 67 -23.09 -7.17 21.06
C GLU A 67 -21.65 -7.09 20.58
N PRO A 68 -21.14 -8.13 19.90
CA PRO A 68 -19.84 -8.02 19.25
C PRO A 68 -19.92 -6.75 18.43
N MET A 69 -19.06 -5.76 18.72
CA MET A 69 -18.99 -4.52 17.97
C MET A 69 -19.09 -4.93 16.51
N GLY A 70 -20.22 -4.59 15.88
CA GLY A 70 -20.38 -4.81 14.46
C GLY A 70 -19.17 -4.21 13.75
N PRO A 71 -18.80 -4.71 12.56
CA PRO A 71 -17.82 -4.00 11.76
C PRO A 71 -18.17 -2.51 11.79
N PRO A 72 -17.20 -1.64 12.10
CA PRO A 72 -17.46 -0.21 12.25
C PRO A 72 -18.31 0.24 11.06
N PRO A 73 -19.35 1.07 11.29
CA PRO A 73 -20.23 1.50 10.22
C PRO A 73 -19.37 1.93 9.05
N GLU A 74 -19.63 1.34 7.89
CA GLU A 74 -19.01 1.65 6.58
C GLU A 74 -19.42 3.08 6.18
N GLY A 75 -19.08 4.07 7.01
CA GLY A 75 -18.85 5.41 6.54
C GLY A 75 -17.60 5.31 5.69
N ASP A 76 -17.80 5.17 4.38
CA ASP A 76 -16.78 5.24 3.34
C ASP A 76 -16.09 6.61 3.38
N LEU A 77 -15.32 6.87 4.45
CA LEU A 77 -14.24 7.82 4.36
C LEU A 77 -13.31 7.21 3.31
N PRO A 78 -13.12 7.87 2.16
CA PRO A 78 -12.24 7.33 1.13
C PRO A 78 -10.90 7.04 1.82
N ALA A 79 -10.30 5.86 1.61
CA ALA A 79 -9.08 5.43 2.33
C ALA A 79 -7.97 6.50 2.40
N ARG A 80 -7.97 7.42 1.44
CA ARG A 80 -7.20 8.66 1.44
C ARG A 80 -7.43 9.55 2.65
N GLU A 81 -8.67 9.89 3.00
CA GLU A 81 -9.00 10.77 4.13
C GLU A 81 -8.51 10.18 5.46
N ILE A 82 -8.62 8.85 5.63
CA ILE A 82 -8.06 8.16 6.79
C ILE A 82 -6.52 8.32 6.82
N LEU A 83 -5.84 8.16 5.69
CA LEU A 83 -4.39 8.38 5.60
C LEU A 83 -4.01 9.83 5.93
N GLU A 84 -4.80 10.80 5.47
CA GLU A 84 -4.61 12.23 5.77
C GLU A 84 -4.77 12.51 7.28
N GLN A 85 -5.79 11.94 7.92
CA GLN A 85 -5.99 12.05 9.36
C GLN A 85 -4.84 11.40 10.15
N VAL A 86 -4.39 10.22 9.72
CA VAL A 86 -3.23 9.53 10.34
C VAL A 86 -1.95 10.37 10.20
N LEU A 87 -1.74 10.99 9.03
CA LEU A 87 -0.60 11.88 8.80
C LEU A 87 -0.67 13.09 9.74
N LEU A 88 -1.80 13.79 9.78
CA LEU A 88 -1.98 14.95 10.65
C LEU A 88 -1.80 14.60 12.13
N ALA A 89 -2.33 13.46 12.57
CA ALA A 89 -2.13 12.95 13.92
C ALA A 89 -0.64 12.63 14.21
N LYS A 90 0.08 12.02 13.26
CA LYS A 90 1.53 11.78 13.39
C LYS A 90 2.30 13.09 13.47
N VAL A 91 1.98 14.09 12.64
CA VAL A 91 2.62 15.42 12.65
C VAL A 91 2.41 16.10 13.99
N ALA A 92 1.17 16.21 14.45
CA ALA A 92 0.83 16.85 15.71
C ALA A 92 1.58 16.20 16.89
N LYS A 93 1.60 14.86 16.92
CA LYS A 93 2.29 14.08 17.97
C LYS A 93 3.81 14.26 17.92
N GLN A 94 4.44 14.16 16.75
CA GLN A 94 5.90 14.23 16.65
C GLN A 94 6.45 15.63 16.91
N LEU A 95 5.76 16.65 16.41
CA LEU A 95 6.15 18.04 16.63
C LEU A 95 5.70 18.59 17.98
N LYS A 96 4.98 17.79 18.78
CA LYS A 96 4.41 18.18 20.08
C LYS A 96 3.62 19.50 19.98
N LEU A 97 2.82 19.61 18.91
CA LEU A 97 2.00 20.81 18.69
C LEU A 97 0.95 20.93 19.79
N ASN A 98 0.67 22.16 20.21
CA ASN A 98 -0.49 22.44 21.04
C ASN A 98 -1.78 22.41 20.20
N ASP A 99 -2.94 22.50 20.87
CA ASP A 99 -4.24 22.40 20.20
C ASP A 99 -4.45 23.52 19.18
N GLU A 100 -4.04 24.75 19.49
CA GLU A 100 -4.14 25.90 18.58
C GLU A 100 -3.29 25.73 17.32
N GLN A 101 -2.04 25.31 17.47
CA GLN A 101 -1.11 25.00 16.38
C GLN A 101 -1.63 23.83 15.54
N THR A 102 -2.23 22.83 16.17
CA THR A 102 -2.84 21.69 15.48
C THR A 102 -4.03 22.14 14.63
N VAL A 103 -4.90 23.00 15.16
CA VAL A 103 -6.02 23.59 14.40
C VAL A 103 -5.50 24.39 13.20
N ILE A 104 -4.47 25.22 13.39
CA ILE A 104 -3.85 26.00 12.30
C ILE A 104 -3.25 25.07 11.24
N LEU A 105 -2.54 24.01 11.65
CA LEU A 105 -1.98 23.00 10.76
C LEU A 105 -3.07 22.34 9.91
N VAL A 106 -4.15 21.86 10.56
CA VAL A 106 -5.26 21.18 9.88
C VAL A 106 -5.93 22.11 8.87
N ARG A 107 -6.14 23.38 9.24
CA ARG A 107 -6.70 24.39 8.32
C ARG A 107 -5.81 24.58 7.09
N ARG A 108 -4.51 24.85 7.29
CA ARG A 108 -3.54 25.05 6.19
C ARG A 108 -3.40 23.81 5.31
N PHE A 109 -3.46 22.62 5.92
CA PHE A 109 -3.48 21.36 5.21
C PHE A 109 -4.70 21.27 4.29
N ASN A 110 -5.89 21.52 4.82
CA ASN A 110 -7.14 21.45 4.06
C ASN A 110 -7.23 22.50 2.94
N GLU A 111 -6.67 23.69 3.12
CA GLU A 111 -6.63 24.73 2.08
C GLU A 111 -5.80 24.29 0.85
N GLN A 112 -4.76 23.48 1.06
CA GLN A 112 -3.82 23.11 0.00
C GLN A 112 -4.06 21.70 -0.57
N LYS A 113 -4.76 20.82 0.19
CA LYS A 113 -5.01 19.45 -0.24
C LYS A 113 -5.84 19.36 -1.52
N GLU A 114 -6.82 20.25 -1.69
CA GLU A 114 -7.70 20.22 -2.87
C GLU A 114 -6.93 20.64 -4.12
N VAL A 115 -6.12 21.70 -4.02
CA VAL A 115 -5.28 22.17 -5.13
C VAL A 115 -4.27 21.09 -5.56
N LEU A 116 -3.61 20.45 -4.58
CA LEU A 116 -2.69 19.34 -4.86
C LEU A 116 -3.41 18.13 -5.48
N PHE A 117 -4.62 17.83 -5.00
CA PHE A 117 -5.41 16.72 -5.51
C PHE A 117 -5.83 16.93 -6.95
N GLU A 118 -6.45 18.07 -7.26
CA GLU A 118 -6.90 18.42 -8.62
C GLU A 118 -5.73 18.37 -9.61
N LYS A 119 -4.59 18.97 -9.25
CA LYS A 119 -3.38 18.94 -10.09
C LYS A 119 -2.85 17.53 -10.29
N THR A 120 -2.84 16.71 -9.23
CA THR A 120 -2.44 15.30 -9.31
C THR A 120 -3.38 14.51 -10.22
N GLN A 121 -4.68 14.74 -10.11
CA GLN A 121 -5.69 14.08 -10.94
C GLN A 121 -5.53 14.45 -12.42
N GLN A 122 -5.37 15.74 -12.73
CA GLN A 122 -5.12 16.22 -14.09
C GLN A 122 -3.85 15.58 -14.67
N ARG A 123 -2.76 15.52 -13.87
CA ARG A 123 -1.50 14.89 -14.27
C ARG A 123 -1.69 13.41 -14.59
N ASN A 124 -2.40 12.69 -13.71
CA ASN A 124 -2.67 11.26 -13.89
C ASN A 124 -3.55 10.98 -15.12
N ASN A 125 -4.55 11.82 -15.38
CA ASN A 125 -5.39 11.72 -16.57
C ASN A 125 -4.55 11.87 -17.85
N LEU A 126 -3.71 12.91 -17.92
CA LEU A 126 -2.82 13.14 -19.06
C LEU A 126 -1.80 11.99 -19.24
N ALA A 127 -1.23 11.48 -18.15
CA ALA A 127 -0.34 10.32 -18.20
C ALA A 127 -1.06 9.06 -18.71
N ASN A 128 -2.31 8.85 -18.30
CA ASN A 128 -3.13 7.73 -18.78
C ASN A 128 -3.49 7.86 -20.27
N GLU A 129 -3.81 9.07 -20.74
CA GLU A 129 -4.01 9.33 -22.17
C GLU A 129 -2.76 9.02 -22.99
N LEU A 130 -1.59 9.47 -22.53
CA LEU A 130 -0.30 9.18 -23.18
C LEU A 130 -0.04 7.67 -23.23
N ARG A 131 -0.28 6.94 -22.14
CA ARG A 131 -0.14 5.47 -22.12
C ARG A 131 -1.05 4.78 -23.14
N LYS A 132 -2.31 5.21 -23.26
CA LYS A 132 -3.25 4.68 -24.24
C LYS A 132 -2.76 4.95 -25.68
N GLN A 133 -2.37 6.19 -25.97
CA GLN A 133 -1.83 6.56 -27.29
C GLN A 133 -0.59 5.75 -27.68
N ILE A 134 0.31 5.47 -26.74
CA ILE A 134 1.49 4.63 -26.97
C ILE A 134 1.10 3.16 -27.20
N HIS A 135 0.12 2.65 -26.44
CA HIS A 135 -0.31 1.26 -26.53
C HIS A 135 -1.10 0.95 -27.81
N ASP A 136 -1.94 1.87 -28.25
CA ASP A 136 -2.89 1.63 -29.33
C ASP A 136 -2.23 1.52 -30.73
N LYS A 137 -0.92 1.82 -30.86
CA LYS A 137 -0.05 1.68 -32.07
C LYS A 137 -0.60 2.21 -33.41
N THR A 138 -1.82 2.71 -33.43
CA THR A 138 -2.59 3.05 -34.61
C THR A 138 -2.65 4.57 -34.68
N LYS A 139 -1.68 5.15 -35.40
CA LYS A 139 -1.61 6.58 -35.74
C LYS A 139 -1.60 7.57 -34.55
N ALA A 140 -0.73 7.36 -33.56
CA ALA A 140 -0.37 8.46 -32.68
C ALA A 140 0.36 9.53 -33.52
N ASN A 141 -0.21 10.74 -33.60
CA ASN A 141 0.46 11.86 -34.27
C ASN A 141 1.70 12.25 -33.43
N PRO A 142 2.93 12.15 -33.98
CA PRO A 142 4.14 12.40 -33.20
C PRO A 142 4.17 13.81 -32.59
N LYS A 143 3.60 14.79 -33.28
CA LYS A 143 3.54 16.18 -32.82
C LYS A 143 2.60 16.36 -31.63
N GLU A 144 1.44 15.68 -31.65
CA GLU A 144 0.50 15.71 -30.52
C GLU A 144 1.08 14.99 -29.29
N LEU A 145 1.79 13.88 -29.53
CA LEU A 145 2.45 13.12 -28.47
C LEU A 145 3.53 13.97 -27.78
N GLU A 146 4.35 14.68 -28.55
CA GLU A 146 5.37 15.59 -28.04
C GLU A 146 4.77 16.76 -27.23
N GLU A 147 3.66 17.33 -27.71
CA GLU A 147 2.94 18.40 -27.00
C GLU A 147 2.39 17.90 -25.64
N LYS A 148 1.71 16.75 -25.64
CA LYS A 148 1.17 16.15 -24.41
C LYS A 148 2.28 15.77 -23.44
N PHE A 149 3.40 15.26 -23.93
CA PHE A 149 4.57 14.95 -23.09
C PHE A 149 5.17 16.21 -22.47
N SER A 150 5.35 17.27 -23.26
CA SER A 150 5.84 18.56 -22.77
C SER A 150 4.92 19.16 -21.69
N ARG A 151 3.60 19.04 -21.89
CA ARG A 151 2.61 19.45 -20.90
C ARG A 151 2.70 18.61 -19.62
N LEU A 152 2.92 17.30 -19.74
CA LEU A 152 3.11 16.42 -18.58
C LEU A 152 4.33 16.85 -17.75
N LEU A 153 5.47 17.11 -18.40
CA LEU A 153 6.68 17.60 -17.72
C LEU A 153 6.45 18.93 -17.00
N LYS A 154 5.74 19.86 -17.64
CA LYS A 154 5.37 21.13 -17.00
C LYS A 154 4.50 20.92 -15.77
N MET A 155 3.53 20.01 -15.84
CA MET A 155 2.67 19.69 -14.69
C MET A 155 3.44 19.05 -13.54
N ASP A 156 4.40 18.17 -13.83
CA ASP A 156 5.26 17.58 -12.79
C ASP A 156 6.10 18.66 -12.08
N MET A 157 6.60 19.66 -12.83
CA MET A 157 7.32 20.80 -12.25
C MET A 157 6.40 21.69 -11.38
N GLU A 158 5.22 22.05 -11.89
CA GLU A 158 4.21 22.82 -11.13
C GLU A 158 3.80 22.11 -9.84
N LEU A 159 3.68 20.78 -9.88
CA LEU A 159 3.31 19.97 -8.72
C LEU A 159 4.43 19.93 -7.67
N ALA A 160 5.69 19.85 -8.12
CA ALA A 160 6.85 19.95 -7.22
C ALA A 160 6.91 21.34 -6.54
N GLU A 161 6.70 22.42 -7.29
CA GLU A 161 6.64 23.77 -6.73
C GLU A 161 5.48 23.94 -5.75
N LEU A 162 4.30 23.38 -6.05
CA LEU A 162 3.14 23.45 -5.17
C LEU A 162 3.40 22.69 -3.86
N LYS A 163 4.02 21.51 -3.93
CA LYS A 163 4.44 20.76 -2.73
C LYS A 163 5.43 21.55 -1.89
N GLN A 164 6.42 22.20 -2.51
CA GLN A 164 7.39 23.02 -1.79
C GLN A 164 6.69 24.19 -1.08
N LYS A 165 5.86 24.96 -1.81
CA LYS A 165 5.08 26.07 -1.25
C LYS A 165 4.17 25.62 -0.11
N TRP A 166 3.57 24.44 -0.24
CA TRP A 166 2.73 23.87 0.80
C TRP A 166 3.51 23.58 2.09
N ILE A 167 4.70 22.98 1.99
CA ILE A 167 5.59 22.76 3.15
C ILE A 167 6.01 24.10 3.76
N ASP A 168 6.39 25.07 2.94
CA ASP A 168 6.80 26.40 3.40
C ASP A 168 5.64 27.10 4.15
N ASN A 169 4.42 27.02 3.62
CA ASN A 169 3.21 27.60 4.23
C ASN A 169 2.82 26.94 5.54
N ILE A 170 2.88 25.61 5.62
CA ILE A 170 2.60 24.90 6.88
C ILE A 170 3.67 25.26 7.92
N SER A 171 4.92 25.35 7.48
CA SER A 171 6.05 25.48 8.37
C SER A 171 6.31 26.91 8.86
N ILE A 172 5.70 27.94 8.26
CA ILE A 172 6.04 29.36 8.48
C ILE A 172 6.25 29.75 9.95
N ASP A 173 5.33 29.34 10.84
CA ASP A 173 5.34 29.69 12.28
C ASP A 173 6.05 28.66 13.16
N LEU A 174 6.68 27.64 12.56
CA LEU A 174 7.40 26.61 13.29
C LEU A 174 8.87 27.01 13.52
N PRO A 175 9.47 26.63 14.67
CA PRO A 175 10.91 26.75 14.85
C PRO A 175 11.65 25.84 13.87
N LEU A 176 12.89 26.21 13.51
CA LEU A 176 13.68 25.50 12.48
C LEU A 176 13.77 23.99 12.73
N GLU A 177 13.95 23.57 13.98
CA GLU A 177 14.00 22.15 14.35
C GLU A 177 12.70 21.43 13.95
N SER A 178 11.53 21.99 14.30
CA SER A 178 10.23 21.45 13.90
C SER A 178 10.01 21.49 12.39
N LYS A 179 10.55 22.49 11.68
CA LYS A 179 10.51 22.53 10.20
C LYS A 179 11.25 21.34 9.59
N VAL A 180 12.45 21.04 10.09
CA VAL A 180 13.25 19.89 9.63
C VAL A 180 12.55 18.57 9.96
N GLN A 181 12.04 18.43 11.19
CA GLN A 181 11.28 17.24 11.59
C GLN A 181 10.04 17.02 10.72
N LEU A 182 9.28 18.09 10.43
CA LEU A 182 8.12 18.06 9.56
C LEU A 182 8.49 17.55 8.16
N TYR A 183 9.57 18.09 7.58
CA TYR A 183 10.04 17.69 6.26
C TYR A 183 10.43 16.20 6.21
N LEU A 184 11.20 15.73 7.20
CA LEU A 184 11.60 14.33 7.30
C LEU A 184 10.38 13.41 7.46
N LEU A 185 9.43 13.79 8.31
CA LEU A 185 8.20 13.04 8.53
C LEU A 185 7.39 12.87 7.24
N PHE A 186 7.23 13.92 6.43
CA PHE A 186 6.52 13.79 5.15
C PHE A 186 7.23 12.83 4.20
N SER A 187 8.55 12.93 4.08
CA SER A 187 9.35 12.02 3.25
C SER A 187 9.22 10.56 3.70
N ASP A 188 9.35 10.30 5.01
CA ASP A 188 9.25 8.96 5.57
C ASP A 188 7.83 8.39 5.42
N PHE A 189 6.82 9.21 5.66
CA PHE A 189 5.42 8.81 5.53
C PHE A 189 5.02 8.49 4.08
N GLU A 190 5.46 9.29 3.10
CA GLU A 190 5.24 8.97 1.68
C GLU A 190 5.87 7.61 1.31
N ASN A 191 7.05 7.31 1.85
CA ASN A 191 7.72 6.03 1.64
C ASN A 191 6.99 4.87 2.33
N GLU A 192 6.47 5.07 3.54
CA GLU A 192 5.62 4.11 4.25
C GLU A 192 4.35 3.79 3.45
N ILE A 193 3.63 4.81 2.99
CA ILE A 193 2.43 4.64 2.14
C ILE A 193 2.78 3.86 0.88
N ARG A 194 3.90 4.19 0.21
CA ARG A 194 4.29 3.48 -1.01
C ARG A 194 4.54 1.99 -0.75
N LYS A 195 5.22 1.66 0.34
CA LYS A 195 5.45 0.27 0.77
C LYS A 195 4.14 -0.43 1.11
N PHE A 196 3.24 0.26 1.82
CA PHE A 196 1.93 -0.26 2.19
C PHE A 196 1.07 -0.56 0.95
N LEU A 197 0.96 0.39 0.01
CA LEU A 197 0.22 0.21 -1.23
C LEU A 197 0.77 -0.97 -2.04
N ARG A 198 2.10 -1.09 -2.17
CA ARG A 198 2.72 -2.24 -2.86
C ARG A 198 2.27 -3.57 -2.24
N LYS A 199 2.36 -3.70 -0.92
CA LYS A 199 1.91 -4.90 -0.19
C LYS A 199 0.42 -5.17 -0.40
N ALA A 200 -0.42 -4.13 -0.41
CA ALA A 200 -1.85 -4.27 -0.65
C ALA A 200 -2.15 -4.76 -2.08
N TYR A 201 -1.42 -4.28 -3.09
CA TYR A 201 -1.51 -4.76 -4.46
C TYR A 201 -1.05 -6.23 -4.58
N ASP A 202 0.10 -6.57 -3.98
CA ASP A 202 0.63 -7.94 -3.99
C ASP A 202 -0.35 -8.92 -3.32
N TRP A 203 -0.90 -8.54 -2.18
CA TRP A 203 -1.90 -9.33 -1.46
C TRP A 203 -3.16 -9.54 -2.31
N LYS A 204 -3.67 -8.48 -2.95
CA LYS A 204 -4.82 -8.57 -3.85
C LYS A 204 -4.52 -9.53 -5.00
N GLN A 205 -3.35 -9.45 -5.63
CA GLN A 205 -2.98 -10.31 -6.74
C GLN A 205 -2.84 -11.79 -6.34
N ASN A 206 -2.23 -12.08 -5.18
CA ASN A 206 -2.03 -13.43 -4.70
C ASN A 206 -3.35 -14.12 -4.28
N ARG A 207 -4.28 -13.37 -3.67
CA ARG A 207 -5.58 -13.90 -3.25
C ARG A 207 -6.41 -14.44 -4.44
N PHE A 208 -6.38 -13.75 -5.59
CA PHE A 208 -7.10 -14.21 -6.78
C PHE A 208 -6.46 -15.42 -7.47
N LEU A 209 -5.16 -15.65 -7.28
CA LEU A 209 -4.47 -16.82 -7.84
C LEU A 209 -4.78 -18.10 -7.06
N GLU A 210 -4.86 -18.01 -5.73
CA GLU A 210 -5.25 -19.15 -4.87
C GLU A 210 -6.70 -19.58 -5.11
N GLU A 211 -7.61 -18.62 -5.28
CA GLU A 211 -9.03 -18.90 -5.52
C GLU A 211 -9.28 -19.55 -6.89
N LYS A 212 -8.47 -19.22 -7.90
CA LYS A 212 -8.59 -19.80 -9.26
C LYS A 212 -7.87 -21.15 -9.40
N GLY A 213 -6.88 -21.45 -8.55
CA GLY A 213 -6.19 -22.73 -8.50
C GLY A 213 -6.96 -23.87 -7.83
N GLY A 214 -8.02 -23.56 -7.06
CA GLY A 214 -8.86 -24.53 -6.35
C GLY A 214 -9.95 -25.21 -7.19
N LEU A 215 -10.15 -24.80 -8.45
CA LEU A 215 -11.12 -25.41 -9.38
C LEU A 215 -10.44 -26.27 -10.45
N MET A 216 -9.37 -27.00 -10.09
CA MET A 216 -8.94 -28.11 -10.94
C MET A 216 -9.95 -29.26 -10.74
N PRO A 217 -10.69 -29.70 -11.77
CA PRO A 217 -11.65 -30.79 -11.63
C PRO A 217 -10.89 -32.06 -11.20
N PRO A 218 -11.36 -32.81 -10.19
CA PRO A 218 -10.68 -34.03 -9.70
C PRO A 218 -10.63 -35.20 -10.71
N GLU A 219 -10.94 -34.99 -11.99
CA GLU A 219 -11.13 -36.07 -12.97
C GLU A 219 -9.89 -36.43 -13.82
N GLN A 220 -8.80 -35.66 -13.82
CA GLN A 220 -7.63 -36.00 -14.64
C GLN A 220 -6.48 -36.70 -13.90
N GLN A 221 -6.55 -36.89 -12.58
CA GLN A 221 -5.48 -37.58 -11.83
C GLN A 221 -5.69 -39.10 -11.70
N ARG A 222 -6.66 -39.66 -12.43
CA ARG A 222 -6.96 -41.11 -12.48
C ARG A 222 -7.06 -41.64 -13.91
N ARG A 223 -6.06 -41.40 -14.77
CA ARG A 223 -5.87 -42.30 -15.93
C ARG A 223 -4.40 -42.63 -16.15
N GLY A 224 -4.07 -43.88 -15.85
CA GLY A 224 -3.16 -44.64 -16.70
C GLY A 224 -1.74 -44.88 -16.18
N ARG A 225 -1.57 -45.43 -14.96
CA ARG A 225 -0.39 -46.26 -14.71
C ARG A 225 -0.73 -47.69 -15.14
N VAL A 226 -0.50 -47.99 -16.42
CA VAL A 226 -0.53 -49.37 -16.92
C VAL A 226 0.69 -50.10 -16.37
N PRO A 227 0.56 -51.20 -15.62
CA PRO A 227 1.69 -52.03 -15.23
C PRO A 227 2.17 -52.78 -16.47
N LYS A 228 3.42 -52.52 -16.90
CA LYS A 228 4.08 -53.29 -17.94
C LYS A 228 4.44 -54.66 -17.36
N ASN A 229 3.63 -55.66 -17.70
CA ASN A 229 3.81 -57.06 -17.35
C ASN A 229 4.99 -57.63 -18.18
N ASN A 230 6.14 -57.83 -17.54
CA ASN A 230 7.28 -58.54 -18.13
C ASN A 230 7.12 -60.04 -17.84
N ASN A 231 6.61 -60.79 -18.82
CA ASN A 231 6.68 -62.25 -18.85
C ASN A 231 7.18 -62.69 -20.23
N ASN A 232 8.48 -63.09 -20.30
CA ASN A 232 9.14 -64.21 -21.00
C ASN A 232 8.73 -64.65 -22.44
N PRO A 233 9.49 -65.53 -23.13
CA PRO A 233 10.86 -66.04 -22.94
C PRO A 233 11.73 -66.03 -24.23
N GLU A 234 12.97 -66.53 -24.08
CA GLU A 234 13.86 -67.13 -25.09
C GLU A 234 13.17 -67.74 -26.32
N VAL A 235 13.71 -67.48 -27.52
CA VAL A 235 13.95 -68.54 -28.51
C VAL A 235 15.28 -68.26 -29.23
N GLU A 236 16.04 -69.34 -29.24
CA GLU A 236 17.38 -69.65 -29.74
C GLU A 236 17.35 -69.96 -31.27
N ASN A 237 18.53 -69.98 -31.91
CA ASN A 237 18.84 -70.49 -33.26
C ASN A 237 18.50 -69.54 -34.43
N GLU A 238 19.35 -69.32 -35.43
CA GLU A 238 20.43 -70.14 -36.03
C GLU A 238 21.52 -69.22 -36.64
#